data_AF-B5HFZ8-F1
#
_entry.id   AF-B5HFZ8-F1
#
_cell.length_a   1.000
_cell.length_b   1.000
_cell.length_c   1.000
_cell.angle_alpha   90.00
_cell.angle_beta   90.00
_cell.angle_gamma   90.00
#
_symmetry.space_group_name_H-M   'P 1'
#
loop_
_entity.id
_entity.type
_entity.pdbx_description
1 polymer ?
#
loop_
_entity_poly.entity_id
_entity_poly.type
_entity_poly.pdbx_seq_one_letter_code
_entity_poly.pdbx_strand_id
1 'polypeptide(L)'
;MSAGVATVSHDVEAGEVTVQSARRAALDHVLRLIAEAPWSGGLVLRGSMTLPAWVGAAAREPGDLDFVVLEPGEGSAVDRLAPFPYIDQVADVQQWPEAAHAAAGAELWDPEGNFGTYGTRPRLPPEGLRWMDADDFGCESPAVRLYEAVAADPHAGGGVVLDVDGIREDGTWTYRVHETPGIRLTLPYRTADGRAGGIQLDFASDETLPQAPVWTAVPRGDGGPPTVAVTASPELSLAWKLLWLCSDGVARAKDLYDAVLLAEAPRTRLGARLLRTVLGEHAGRFRPEVLESLPVDPDDLRAVRPSPRGGPDHWRGRLVSALGPLFAAGRRTA
;
A
#
# COMPACT_ATOMS: atom_id res chain seq x y z
N MET A 1 63.82 26.34 3.23
CA MET A 1 62.68 26.23 4.17
C MET A 1 61.50 27.00 3.61
N SER A 2 60.29 26.50 3.89
CA SER A 2 58.97 26.92 3.42
C SER A 2 58.61 26.55 1.97
N ALA A 3 58.09 25.34 1.82
CA ALA A 3 57.14 25.00 0.76
C ALA A 3 55.74 25.44 1.21
N GLY A 4 55.05 26.22 0.37
CA GLY A 4 53.66 26.61 0.58
C GLY A 4 52.73 25.44 0.25
N VAL A 5 51.92 25.03 1.22
CA VAL A 5 50.81 24.10 1.02
C VAL A 5 49.63 24.92 0.51
N ALA A 6 49.27 24.72 -0.76
CA ALA A 6 48.02 25.24 -1.31
C ALA A 6 46.88 24.32 -0.88
N THR A 7 46.03 24.81 0.02
CA THR A 7 44.76 24.17 0.36
C THR A 7 43.79 24.41 -0.80
N VAL A 8 43.51 23.37 -1.59
CA VAL A 8 42.43 23.39 -2.57
C VAL A 8 41.14 23.12 -1.81
N SER A 9 40.36 24.18 -1.54
CA SER A 9 38.97 24.06 -1.13
C SER A 9 38.18 23.46 -2.29
N HIS A 10 37.73 22.22 -2.14
CA HIS A 10 36.70 21.65 -2.99
C HIS A 10 35.35 22.23 -2.53
N ASP A 11 34.96 23.35 -3.14
CA ASP A 11 33.56 23.75 -3.16
C ASP A 11 32.81 22.71 -4.02
N VAL A 12 32.11 21.81 -3.34
CA VAL A 12 31.09 20.97 -3.97
C VAL A 12 29.96 21.93 -4.34
N GLU A 13 29.83 22.25 -5.63
CA GLU A 13 28.68 22.96 -6.16
C GLU A 13 27.41 22.25 -5.68
N ALA A 14 26.71 22.87 -4.74
CA ALA A 14 25.40 22.43 -4.29
C ALA A 14 24.48 22.53 -5.51
N GLY A 15 24.20 21.39 -6.15
CA GLY A 15 23.27 21.31 -7.26
C GLY A 15 21.95 21.98 -6.88
N GLU A 16 21.40 22.75 -7.80
CA GLU A 16 20.13 23.46 -7.59
C GLU A 16 19.05 22.45 -7.16
N VAL A 17 18.60 22.56 -5.91
CA VAL A 17 17.51 21.74 -5.40
C VAL A 17 16.30 22.04 -6.28
N THR A 18 15.70 21.06 -6.94
CA THR A 18 14.42 21.21 -7.63
C THR A 18 13.28 20.78 -6.70
N VAL A 19 12.05 21.24 -6.94
CA VAL A 19 10.87 20.79 -6.16
C VAL A 19 10.75 19.26 -6.21
N GLN A 20 11.05 18.67 -7.36
CA GLN A 20 11.04 17.23 -7.56
C GLN A 20 12.13 16.51 -6.75
N SER A 21 13.37 17.01 -6.77
CA SER A 21 14.46 16.45 -5.95
C SER A 21 14.20 16.59 -4.45
N ALA A 22 13.58 17.70 -4.01
CA ALA A 22 13.21 17.92 -2.62
C ALA A 22 12.12 16.93 -2.17
N ARG A 23 11.07 16.77 -2.99
CA ARG A 23 10.02 15.77 -2.76
C ARG A 23 10.60 14.36 -2.71
N ARG A 24 11.55 14.04 -3.61
CA ARG A 24 12.19 12.74 -3.63
C ARG A 24 13.03 12.47 -2.38
N ALA A 25 13.81 13.46 -1.94
CA ALA A 25 14.57 13.38 -0.69
C ALA A 25 13.66 13.15 0.52
N ALA A 26 12.54 13.87 0.62
CA ALA A 26 11.53 13.68 1.66
C ALA A 26 10.96 12.24 1.66
N LEU A 27 10.57 11.71 0.49
CA LEU A 27 10.07 10.33 0.35
C LEU A 27 11.13 9.30 0.77
N ASP A 28 12.37 9.45 0.29
CA ASP A 28 13.46 8.51 0.58
C ASP A 28 13.85 8.52 2.07
N HIS A 29 13.80 9.69 2.71
CA HIS A 29 14.06 9.83 4.14
C HIS A 29 12.98 9.19 4.98
N VAL A 30 11.71 9.48 4.69
CA VAL A 30 10.60 8.89 5.44
C VAL A 30 10.53 7.39 5.24
N LEU A 31 10.79 6.89 4.03
CA LEU A 31 10.90 5.45 3.80
C LEU A 31 12.03 4.83 4.65
N ARG A 32 13.18 5.49 4.78
CA ARG A 32 14.28 5.02 5.64
C ARG A 32 13.85 4.99 7.11
N LEU A 33 13.26 6.07 7.62
CA LEU A 33 12.78 6.14 9.00
C LEU A 33 11.80 4.99 9.31
N ILE A 34 10.85 4.74 8.40
CA ILE A 34 9.90 3.64 8.53
C ILE A 34 10.64 2.29 8.48
N ALA A 35 11.51 2.07 7.49
CA ALA A 35 12.21 0.80 7.32
C ALA A 35 13.12 0.43 8.50
N GLU A 36 13.69 1.41 9.19
CA GLU A 36 14.54 1.22 10.38
C GLU A 36 13.72 1.08 11.67
N ALA A 37 12.42 1.39 11.63
CA ALA A 37 11.57 1.33 12.81
C ALA A 37 11.18 -0.11 13.18
N PRO A 38 11.02 -0.42 14.48
CA PRO A 38 10.61 -1.75 14.94
C PRO A 38 9.25 -2.23 14.40
N TRP A 39 8.34 -1.31 14.10
CA TRP A 39 7.00 -1.58 13.61
C TRP A 39 6.92 -1.78 12.08
N SER A 40 8.04 -1.67 11.37
CA SER A 40 8.09 -1.85 9.91
C SER A 40 7.65 -3.23 9.44
N GLY A 41 7.78 -4.25 10.29
CA GLY A 41 7.36 -5.63 9.99
C GLY A 41 5.85 -5.78 9.76
N GLY A 42 5.05 -4.85 10.27
CA GLY A 42 3.60 -4.80 10.06
C GLY A 42 3.19 -4.14 8.73
N LEU A 43 4.15 -3.67 7.92
CA LEU A 43 3.88 -2.89 6.71
C LEU A 43 4.50 -3.50 5.46
N VAL A 44 3.77 -3.41 4.36
CA VAL A 44 4.23 -3.83 3.04
C VAL A 44 4.15 -2.65 2.09
N LEU A 45 5.30 -2.12 1.69
CA LEU A 45 5.39 -1.05 0.71
C LEU A 45 4.93 -1.55 -0.68
N ARG A 46 4.16 -0.74 -1.37
CA ARG A 46 3.74 -0.94 -2.75
C ARG A 46 3.83 0.39 -3.52
N GLY A 47 3.25 0.40 -4.71
CA GLY A 47 3.17 1.62 -5.52
C GLY A 47 4.52 2.04 -6.10
N SER A 48 4.61 3.30 -6.52
CA SER A 48 5.72 3.75 -7.37
C SER A 48 7.10 3.80 -6.73
N MET A 49 7.19 3.86 -5.40
CA MET A 49 8.49 3.85 -4.72
C MET A 49 9.29 2.57 -4.98
N THR A 50 8.62 1.47 -5.30
CA THR A 50 9.26 0.18 -5.59
C THR A 50 9.79 0.07 -7.02
N LEU A 51 9.21 0.82 -7.97
CA LEU A 51 9.49 0.66 -9.40
C LEU A 51 10.97 0.85 -9.78
N PRO A 52 11.71 1.86 -9.25
CA PRO A 52 13.13 2.02 -9.59
C PRO A 52 13.98 0.78 -9.28
N ALA A 53 13.61 -0.01 -8.26
CA ALA A 53 14.32 -1.24 -7.90
C ALA A 53 14.16 -2.35 -8.95
N TRP A 54 13.05 -2.35 -9.69
CA TRP A 54 12.69 -3.43 -10.61
C TRP A 54 12.93 -3.07 -12.08
N VAL A 55 12.68 -1.82 -12.46
CA VAL A 55 12.76 -1.35 -13.86
C VAL A 55 13.80 -0.23 -14.06
N GLY A 56 14.56 0.12 -13.02
CA GLY A 56 15.68 1.06 -13.10
C GLY A 56 15.27 2.45 -13.59
N ALA A 57 16.11 3.05 -14.44
CA ALA A 57 15.90 4.39 -15.00
C ALA A 57 14.66 4.52 -15.91
N ALA A 58 13.98 3.41 -16.24
CA ALA A 58 12.70 3.48 -16.93
C ALA A 58 11.56 3.86 -15.99
N ALA A 59 11.71 3.67 -14.67
CA ALA A 59 10.71 4.06 -13.70
C ALA A 59 10.41 5.56 -13.81
N ARG A 60 9.13 5.91 -13.73
CA ARG A 60 8.75 7.29 -13.47
C ARG A 60 9.14 7.68 -12.04
N GLU A 61 9.12 8.97 -11.79
CA GLU A 61 9.44 9.50 -10.47
C GLU A 61 8.36 9.09 -9.45
N PRO A 62 8.75 8.62 -8.26
CA PRO A 62 7.78 8.16 -7.28
C PRO A 62 6.80 9.24 -6.85
N GLY A 63 5.54 8.82 -6.77
CA GLY A 63 4.43 9.60 -6.24
C GLY A 63 4.44 9.56 -4.73
N ASP A 64 3.80 8.56 -4.17
CA ASP A 64 3.44 8.50 -2.75
C ASP A 64 4.10 7.29 -2.08
N LEU A 65 4.05 7.24 -0.75
CA LEU A 65 4.41 6.05 0.03
C LEU A 65 3.14 5.26 0.31
N ASP A 66 2.89 4.24 -0.50
CA ASP A 66 1.73 3.36 -0.36
C ASP A 66 2.10 2.11 0.46
N PHE A 67 1.45 1.90 1.60
CA PHE A 67 1.63 0.72 2.46
C PHE A 67 0.35 -0.10 2.54
N VAL A 68 0.48 -1.43 2.54
CA VAL A 68 -0.55 -2.34 3.04
C VAL A 68 -0.19 -2.67 4.49
N VAL A 69 -1.16 -2.48 5.39
CA VAL A 69 -1.01 -2.83 6.81
C VAL A 69 -1.36 -4.32 6.97
N LEU A 70 -0.39 -5.10 7.46
CA LEU A 70 -0.57 -6.53 7.74
C LEU A 70 -1.08 -6.79 9.15
N GLU A 71 -0.82 -5.86 10.08
CA GLU A 71 -1.36 -5.96 11.43
C GLU A 71 -2.89 -5.77 11.36
N PRO A 72 -3.67 -6.58 12.10
CA PRO A 72 -5.11 -6.37 12.16
C PRO A 72 -5.37 -4.95 12.67
N GLY A 73 -5.98 -4.08 11.86
CA GLY A 73 -6.60 -2.88 12.41
C GLY A 73 -7.71 -3.25 13.41
N GLU A 74 -8.19 -2.30 14.21
CA GLU A 74 -9.23 -2.51 15.24
C GLU A 74 -10.45 -3.33 14.74
N GLY A 75 -10.77 -3.31 13.44
CA GLY A 75 -11.85 -4.09 12.81
C GLY A 75 -11.47 -5.46 12.19
N SER A 76 -10.20 -5.88 12.24
CA SER A 76 -9.68 -7.14 11.67
C SER A 76 -9.43 -8.23 12.71
N ALA A 77 -9.47 -7.91 14.01
CA ALA A 77 -9.32 -8.89 15.09
C ALA A 77 -10.55 -9.80 15.24
N VAL A 78 -11.67 -9.49 14.58
CA VAL A 78 -12.88 -10.32 14.58
C VAL A 78 -12.78 -11.38 13.49
N ASP A 79 -12.66 -12.64 13.89
CA ASP A 79 -12.81 -13.77 12.97
C ASP A 79 -14.22 -13.77 12.36
N ARG A 80 -14.35 -13.25 11.13
CA ARG A 80 -15.63 -13.17 10.40
C ARG A 80 -16.20 -14.55 10.05
N LEU A 81 -15.39 -15.61 10.10
CA LEU A 81 -15.85 -17.00 9.92
C LEU A 81 -16.36 -17.61 11.23
N ALA A 82 -16.12 -16.94 12.36
CA ALA A 82 -16.55 -17.34 13.69
C ALA A 82 -17.26 -16.17 14.40
N PRO A 83 -18.49 -15.79 13.97
CA PRO A 83 -19.24 -14.65 14.49
C PRO A 83 -19.87 -14.94 15.87
N PHE A 84 -19.21 -15.76 16.69
CA PHE A 84 -19.72 -16.14 18.00
C PHE A 84 -19.53 -15.00 19.00
N PRO A 85 -20.46 -14.78 19.96
CA PRO A 85 -20.20 -13.88 21.06
C PRO A 85 -19.03 -14.45 21.88
N TYR A 86 -17.94 -13.68 21.94
CA TYR A 86 -16.79 -13.96 22.80
C TYR A 86 -17.13 -13.47 24.21
N ILE A 87 -17.02 -14.35 25.20
CA ILE A 87 -17.32 -14.03 26.61
C ILE A 87 -16.18 -14.52 27.48
N ASP A 88 -15.73 -13.65 28.37
CA ASP A 88 -14.55 -13.87 29.21
C ASP A 88 -14.83 -14.73 30.42
N GLN A 89 -16.08 -14.73 30.92
CA GLN A 89 -16.42 -15.45 32.14
C GLN A 89 -17.53 -16.47 31.94
N VAL A 90 -17.34 -17.65 32.53
CA VAL A 90 -18.37 -18.70 32.60
C VAL A 90 -19.60 -18.23 33.38
N ALA A 91 -19.46 -17.25 34.26
CA ALA A 91 -20.57 -16.67 35.02
C ALA A 91 -21.61 -16.02 34.10
N ASP A 92 -21.18 -15.41 32.99
CA ASP A 92 -22.09 -14.79 32.01
C ASP A 92 -22.90 -15.84 31.25
N VAL A 93 -22.30 -17.02 31.00
CA VAL A 93 -23.02 -18.21 30.51
C VAL A 93 -24.01 -18.74 31.54
N GLN A 94 -23.62 -18.76 32.82
CA GLN A 94 -24.42 -19.32 33.91
C GLN A 94 -25.66 -18.49 34.24
N GLN A 95 -25.63 -17.18 33.97
CA GLN A 95 -26.80 -16.32 34.14
C GLN A 95 -27.87 -16.57 33.07
N TRP A 96 -27.48 -17.06 31.88
CA TRP A 96 -28.39 -17.34 30.76
C TRP A 96 -27.94 -18.54 29.90
N PRO A 97 -27.98 -19.76 30.47
CA PRO A 97 -27.50 -20.97 29.79
C PRO A 97 -28.31 -21.31 28.52
N GLU A 98 -29.58 -20.93 28.45
CA GLU A 98 -30.46 -21.14 27.30
C GLU A 98 -30.04 -20.28 26.08
N ALA A 99 -29.64 -19.03 26.32
CA ALA A 99 -29.11 -18.13 25.31
C ALA A 99 -27.75 -18.62 24.79
N ALA A 100 -26.89 -19.11 25.70
CA ALA A 100 -25.57 -19.63 25.36
C ALA A 100 -25.61 -21.00 24.64
N HIS A 101 -26.59 -21.86 24.92
CA HIS A 101 -26.72 -23.16 24.27
C HIS A 101 -27.43 -23.10 22.92
N ALA A 102 -27.73 -21.91 22.40
CA ALA A 102 -28.55 -21.75 21.20
C ALA A 102 -29.95 -22.35 21.32
N ALA A 103 -30.44 -22.54 22.56
CA ALA A 103 -31.75 -23.12 22.84
C ALA A 103 -32.88 -22.09 22.80
N ALA A 104 -32.55 -20.80 22.86
CA ALA A 104 -33.48 -19.70 22.64
C ALA A 104 -33.86 -19.57 21.14
N GLY A 105 -34.62 -20.53 20.63
CA GLY A 105 -35.47 -20.29 19.47
C GLY A 105 -36.60 -19.33 19.85
N ALA A 106 -37.23 -18.68 18.87
CA ALA A 106 -38.44 -17.89 19.14
C ALA A 106 -39.48 -18.77 19.83
N GLU A 107 -39.75 -18.52 21.12
CA GLU A 107 -40.79 -19.23 21.84
C GLU A 107 -42.16 -18.71 21.41
N LEU A 108 -43.18 -19.57 21.44
CA LEU A 108 -44.57 -19.24 21.08
C LEU A 108 -45.13 -18.03 21.85
N TRP A 109 -44.51 -17.68 22.98
CA TRP A 109 -44.94 -16.67 23.95
C TRP A 109 -44.13 -15.36 23.87
N ASP A 110 -43.05 -15.30 23.09
CA ASP A 110 -42.29 -14.07 22.79
C ASP A 110 -42.15 -13.88 21.26
N PRO A 111 -43.25 -13.56 20.56
CA PRO A 111 -43.28 -13.47 19.11
C PRO A 111 -42.50 -12.26 18.55
N GLU A 112 -42.11 -11.31 19.41
CA GLU A 112 -41.30 -10.15 19.05
C GLU A 112 -39.79 -10.47 19.06
N GLY A 113 -39.39 -11.64 19.57
CA GLY A 113 -38.01 -12.14 19.51
C GLY A 113 -37.04 -11.22 20.24
N ASN A 114 -37.28 -10.95 21.53
CA ASN A 114 -36.47 -10.02 22.32
C ASN A 114 -35.02 -10.48 22.57
N PHE A 115 -34.63 -11.66 22.07
CA PHE A 115 -33.33 -12.26 22.33
C PHE A 115 -32.65 -12.64 21.03
N GLY A 116 -32.11 -11.64 20.33
CA GLY A 116 -31.39 -11.72 19.05
C GLY A 116 -30.05 -12.49 19.09
N THR A 117 -29.97 -13.59 19.84
CA THR A 117 -28.80 -14.47 19.88
C THR A 117 -28.75 -15.42 18.69
N TYR A 118 -29.86 -15.61 17.98
CA TYR A 118 -30.00 -16.41 16.74
C TYR A 118 -29.42 -17.83 16.81
N GLY A 119 -29.31 -18.41 18.01
CA GLY A 119 -28.73 -19.75 18.16
C GLY A 119 -27.20 -19.79 18.07
N THR A 120 -26.51 -18.70 18.42
CA THR A 120 -25.05 -18.61 18.32
C THR A 120 -24.38 -19.09 19.62
N ARG A 121 -23.54 -20.14 19.56
CA ARG A 121 -22.84 -20.70 20.74
C ARG A 121 -21.64 -19.82 21.13
N PRO A 122 -21.53 -19.33 22.37
CA PRO A 122 -20.38 -18.54 22.77
C PRO A 122 -19.11 -19.40 22.84
N ARG A 123 -17.96 -18.76 22.71
CA ARG A 123 -16.65 -19.37 22.94
C ARG A 123 -15.99 -18.76 24.17
N LEU A 124 -15.57 -19.63 25.08
CA LEU A 124 -14.70 -19.26 26.19
C LEU A 124 -13.23 -19.25 25.71
N PRO A 125 -12.37 -18.39 26.27
CA PRO A 125 -10.95 -18.41 25.97
C PRO A 125 -10.33 -19.70 26.54
N PRO A 126 -9.20 -20.19 25.98
CA PRO A 126 -8.44 -21.27 26.60
C PRO A 126 -8.05 -20.95 28.04
N GLU A 127 -7.88 -21.98 28.88
CA GLU A 127 -7.56 -21.79 30.30
C GLU A 127 -6.33 -20.89 30.51
N GLY A 128 -6.49 -19.84 31.32
CA GLY A 128 -5.45 -18.85 31.59
C GLY A 128 -5.34 -17.70 30.59
N LEU A 129 -6.18 -17.67 29.56
CA LEU A 129 -6.29 -16.57 28.59
C LEU A 129 -7.61 -15.83 28.75
N ARG A 130 -7.68 -14.60 28.22
CA ARG A 130 -8.91 -13.80 28.07
C ARG A 130 -9.07 -13.37 26.62
N TRP A 131 -10.30 -13.07 26.20
CA TRP A 131 -10.49 -12.30 24.99
C TRP A 131 -9.97 -10.87 25.22
N MET A 132 -9.43 -10.25 24.18
CA MET A 132 -9.01 -8.85 24.21
C MET A 132 -10.07 -8.05 23.47
N ASP A 133 -10.52 -6.96 24.08
CA ASP A 133 -11.29 -5.97 23.35
C ASP A 133 -10.39 -5.29 22.32
N ALA A 134 -11.00 -4.72 21.27
CA ALA A 134 -10.25 -3.93 20.29
C ALA A 134 -9.48 -2.78 20.98
N ASP A 135 -10.07 -2.19 22.03
CA ASP A 135 -9.45 -1.14 22.85
C ASP A 135 -8.29 -1.63 23.73
N ASP A 136 -8.24 -2.95 24.04
CA ASP A 136 -7.08 -3.56 24.70
C ASP A 136 -5.92 -3.80 23.72
N PHE A 137 -6.24 -3.89 22.42
CA PHE A 137 -5.26 -3.95 21.34
C PHE A 137 -4.72 -2.54 21.12
N GLY A 138 -3.72 -2.15 21.93
CA GLY A 138 -3.00 -0.88 21.82
C GLY A 138 -2.16 -0.77 20.54
N CYS A 139 -2.77 -0.94 19.37
CA CYS A 139 -2.15 -0.64 18.10
C CYS A 139 -2.18 0.88 17.93
N GLU A 140 -1.13 1.55 18.41
CA GLU A 140 -0.91 2.96 18.08
C GLU A 140 -1.03 3.17 16.57
N SER A 141 -1.83 4.15 16.18
CA SER A 141 -2.02 4.54 14.78
C SER A 141 -0.66 4.72 14.09
N PRO A 142 -0.47 4.27 12.84
CA PRO A 142 0.72 4.56 12.05
C PRO A 142 1.12 6.04 12.05
N ALA A 143 0.14 6.94 12.22
CA ALA A 143 0.37 8.37 12.34
C ALA A 143 1.21 8.76 13.58
N VAL A 144 0.89 8.20 14.74
CA VAL A 144 1.62 8.48 16.00
C VAL A 144 3.05 7.98 15.90
N ARG A 145 3.22 6.75 15.41
CA ARG A 145 4.55 6.15 15.20
C ARG A 145 5.40 6.92 14.18
N LEU A 146 4.77 7.44 13.13
CA LEU A 146 5.44 8.30 12.15
C LEU A 146 5.84 9.65 12.76
N TYR A 147 4.96 10.26 13.55
CA TYR A 147 5.27 11.51 14.24
C TYR A 147 6.54 11.38 15.08
N GLU A 148 6.65 10.33 15.91
CA GLU A 148 7.82 10.09 16.74
C GLU A 148 9.09 9.89 15.91
N ALA A 149 9.01 9.10 14.84
CA ALA A 149 10.15 8.83 13.96
C ALA A 149 10.66 10.10 13.26
N VAL A 150 9.75 10.95 12.74
CA VAL A 150 10.12 12.20 12.08
C VAL A 150 10.58 13.25 13.10
N ALA A 151 9.98 13.31 14.28
CA ALA A 151 10.42 14.19 15.36
C ALA A 151 11.86 13.89 15.82
N ALA A 152 12.24 12.61 15.85
CA ALA A 152 13.59 12.19 16.18
C ALA A 152 14.63 12.59 15.11
N ASP A 153 14.24 12.60 13.84
CA ASP A 153 15.13 12.94 12.72
C ASP A 153 14.36 13.61 11.55
N PRO A 154 14.15 14.94 11.59
CA PRO A 154 13.36 15.63 10.57
C PRO A 154 14.15 16.03 9.32
N HIS A 155 15.47 15.75 9.24
CA HIS A 155 16.33 16.30 8.18
C HIS A 155 16.55 15.30 7.05
N ALA A 156 15.84 15.48 5.94
CA ALA A 156 15.83 14.55 4.80
C ALA A 156 17.04 14.64 3.86
N GLY A 157 18.03 15.47 4.18
CA GLY A 157 19.18 15.76 3.31
C GLY A 157 18.85 16.78 2.23
N GLY A 158 19.86 17.26 1.50
CA GLY A 158 19.68 18.25 0.42
C GLY A 158 19.03 19.57 0.85
N GLY A 159 19.14 19.93 2.13
CA GLY A 159 18.49 21.11 2.71
C GLY A 159 16.97 20.96 2.92
N VAL A 160 16.42 19.75 2.84
CA VAL A 160 15.00 19.46 3.10
C VAL A 160 14.78 19.14 4.58
N VAL A 161 13.80 19.79 5.19
CA VAL A 161 13.37 19.58 6.58
C VAL A 161 11.88 19.28 6.59
N LEU A 162 11.49 18.19 7.25
CA LEU A 162 10.11 17.75 7.41
C LEU A 162 9.40 18.57 8.51
N ASP A 163 8.16 18.97 8.25
CA ASP A 163 7.33 19.75 9.17
C ASP A 163 6.45 18.82 9.99
N VAL A 164 6.98 18.36 11.12
CA VAL A 164 6.34 17.39 12.03
C VAL A 164 5.01 17.91 12.57
N ASP A 165 4.98 19.18 12.99
CA ASP A 165 3.77 19.82 13.52
C ASP A 165 2.71 20.06 12.43
N GLY A 166 3.14 20.00 11.16
CA GLY A 166 2.30 20.12 9.98
C GLY A 166 1.66 18.81 9.51
N ILE A 167 1.95 17.65 10.13
CA ILE A 167 1.35 16.36 9.74
C ILE A 167 -0.17 16.45 9.84
N ARG A 168 -0.86 16.05 8.77
CA ARG A 168 -2.33 15.98 8.73
C ARG A 168 -2.77 14.57 8.41
N GLU A 169 -3.73 14.08 9.17
CA GLU A 169 -4.50 12.89 8.84
C GLU A 169 -5.73 13.33 8.04
N ASP A 170 -5.73 13.01 6.75
CA ASP A 170 -6.95 13.07 5.96
C ASP A 170 -7.66 11.73 6.14
N GLY A 171 -8.95 11.81 6.48
CA GLY A 171 -9.73 10.72 7.02
C GLY A 171 -9.78 9.40 6.24
N THR A 172 -10.62 8.53 6.75
CA THR A 172 -10.74 7.12 6.43
C THR A 172 -11.18 6.85 4.98
N TRP A 173 -10.36 6.15 4.17
CA TRP A 173 -10.61 5.86 2.74
C TRP A 173 -10.51 4.35 2.44
N THR A 174 -11.30 3.79 1.50
CA THR A 174 -11.27 2.34 1.17
C THR A 174 -10.98 2.09 -0.31
N TYR A 175 -10.21 1.04 -0.64
CA TYR A 175 -10.06 0.52 -2.02
C TYR A 175 -11.06 -0.58 -2.35
N ARG A 176 -11.70 -1.21 -1.35
CA ARG A 176 -12.79 -2.18 -1.51
C ARG A 176 -14.06 -1.74 -0.76
N VAL A 177 -15.21 -2.25 -1.22
CA VAL A 177 -16.57 -2.00 -0.68
C VAL A 177 -16.79 -2.66 0.70
N HIS A 178 -15.81 -2.62 1.60
CA HIS A 178 -15.93 -3.09 2.98
C HIS A 178 -15.32 -2.07 3.93
N GLU A 179 -16.04 -1.77 5.01
CA GLU A 179 -15.77 -0.74 6.02
C GLU A 179 -14.54 -1.08 6.89
N THR A 180 -13.35 -1.08 6.31
CA THR A 180 -12.11 -0.99 7.11
C THR A 180 -11.20 0.02 6.43
N PRO A 181 -11.40 1.30 6.75
CA PRO A 181 -10.77 2.38 6.02
C PRO A 181 -9.27 2.50 6.33
N GLY A 182 -8.49 2.67 5.26
CA GLY A 182 -7.11 3.08 5.34
C GLY A 182 -6.97 4.54 5.79
N ILE A 183 -5.75 4.88 6.21
CA ILE A 183 -5.37 6.21 6.71
C ILE A 183 -4.52 6.90 5.65
N ARG A 184 -4.77 8.19 5.39
CA ARG A 184 -3.91 9.02 4.54
C ARG A 184 -3.26 10.11 5.36
N LEU A 185 -1.93 10.17 5.31
CA LEU A 185 -1.15 11.23 5.95
C LEU A 185 -0.55 12.14 4.91
N THR A 186 -0.66 13.44 5.13
CA THR A 186 0.12 14.45 4.42
C THR A 186 1.19 14.99 5.35
N LEU A 187 2.45 14.86 4.94
CA LEU A 187 3.60 15.40 5.66
C LEU A 187 4.22 16.55 4.86
N PRO A 188 4.09 17.80 5.33
CA PRO A 188 4.74 18.93 4.70
C PRO A 188 6.26 18.91 4.90
N TYR A 189 6.97 19.59 4.00
CA TYR A 189 8.40 19.82 4.12
C TYR A 189 8.76 21.22 3.64
N ARG A 190 9.93 21.71 4.06
CA ARG A 190 10.53 22.98 3.65
C ARG A 190 11.95 22.75 3.16
N THR A 191 12.40 23.57 2.22
CA THR A 191 13.79 23.59 1.74
C THR A 191 14.54 24.79 2.31
N ALA A 192 15.87 24.70 2.35
CA ALA A 192 16.75 25.76 2.85
C ALA A 192 16.59 27.12 2.12
N ASP A 193 16.15 27.10 0.86
CA ASP A 193 15.86 28.30 0.07
C ASP A 193 14.40 28.78 0.16
N GLY A 194 13.62 28.22 1.10
CA GLY A 194 12.29 28.72 1.46
C GLY A 194 11.13 28.14 0.66
N ARG A 195 11.35 27.17 -0.24
CA ARG A 195 10.25 26.46 -0.89
C ARG A 195 9.59 25.49 0.09
N ALA A 196 8.32 25.21 -0.16
CA ALA A 196 7.54 24.25 0.62
C ALA A 196 6.84 23.27 -0.30
N GLY A 197 6.60 22.07 0.21
CA GLY A 197 5.84 21.03 -0.46
C GLY A 197 5.26 20.05 0.55
N GLY A 198 4.70 18.95 0.04
CA GLY A 198 4.23 17.86 0.89
C GLY A 198 4.42 16.52 0.20
N ILE A 199 4.56 15.48 1.02
CA ILE A 199 4.49 14.08 0.60
C ILE A 199 3.25 13.45 1.19
N GLN A 200 2.74 12.42 0.52
CA GLN A 200 1.59 11.66 0.96
C GLN A 200 2.03 10.24 1.33
N LEU A 201 1.47 9.72 2.42
CA LEU A 201 1.57 8.34 2.85
C LEU A 201 0.18 7.74 2.97
N ASP A 202 -0.03 6.59 2.35
CA ASP A 202 -1.30 5.88 2.33
C ASP A 202 -1.12 4.53 3.04
N PHE A 203 -1.93 4.25 4.06
CA PHE A 203 -1.93 3.00 4.81
C PHE A 203 -3.24 2.27 4.55
N ALA A 204 -3.24 1.28 3.65
CA ALA A 204 -4.40 0.48 3.30
C ALA A 204 -4.57 -0.71 4.25
N SER A 205 -5.74 -0.82 4.88
CA SER A 205 -6.07 -1.89 5.84
C SER A 205 -7.02 -2.97 5.26
N ASP A 206 -7.55 -2.74 4.06
CA ASP A 206 -8.55 -3.59 3.38
C ASP A 206 -7.97 -4.46 2.26
N GLU A 207 -6.67 -4.32 1.97
CA GLU A 207 -6.03 -5.00 0.86
C GLU A 207 -5.51 -6.39 1.28
N THR A 208 -6.08 -7.44 0.69
CA THR A 208 -5.56 -8.80 0.86
C THR A 208 -4.22 -8.95 0.14
N LEU A 209 -3.24 -9.57 0.80
CA LEU A 209 -1.93 -9.87 0.21
C LEU A 209 -1.86 -11.35 -0.24
N PRO A 210 -2.23 -11.70 -1.49
CA PRO A 210 -2.32 -13.10 -1.94
C PRO A 210 -0.96 -13.78 -2.16
N GLN A 211 0.14 -13.05 -2.02
CA GLN A 211 1.50 -13.58 -2.01
C GLN A 211 2.23 -13.06 -0.78
N ALA A 212 3.18 -13.84 -0.26
CA ALA A 212 4.07 -13.35 0.77
C ALA A 212 4.83 -12.10 0.28
N PRO A 213 5.06 -11.11 1.15
CA PRO A 213 5.86 -9.95 0.78
C PRO A 213 7.33 -10.35 0.58
N VAL A 214 8.07 -9.48 -0.10
CA VAL A 214 9.47 -9.68 -0.46
C VAL A 214 10.34 -8.55 0.06
N TRP A 215 11.61 -8.83 0.34
CA TRP A 215 12.58 -7.78 0.64
C TRP A 215 13.06 -7.14 -0.65
N THR A 216 12.94 -5.82 -0.75
CA THR A 216 13.41 -5.04 -1.90
C THR A 216 14.36 -3.94 -1.43
N ALA A 217 15.52 -3.85 -2.07
CA ALA A 217 16.44 -2.73 -1.91
C ALA A 217 15.98 -1.58 -2.83
N VAL A 218 15.31 -0.58 -2.26
CA VAL A 218 14.76 0.58 -2.97
C VAL A 218 15.86 1.62 -3.20
N PRO A 219 16.24 1.92 -4.46
CA PRO A 219 17.27 2.93 -4.74
C PRO A 219 16.85 4.31 -4.28
N ARG A 220 17.77 5.05 -3.65
CA ARG A 220 17.58 6.45 -3.25
C ARG A 220 17.88 7.40 -4.42
N GLY A 221 17.18 8.52 -4.48
CA GLY A 221 17.38 9.56 -5.48
C GLY A 221 18.69 10.33 -5.32
N ASP A 222 19.26 10.34 -4.12
CA ASP A 222 20.58 10.94 -3.82
C ASP A 222 21.77 10.05 -4.23
N GLY A 223 21.52 8.83 -4.73
CA GLY A 223 22.55 7.87 -5.09
C GLY A 223 23.22 7.18 -3.89
N GLY A 224 22.74 7.40 -2.68
CA GLY A 224 23.19 6.72 -1.47
C GLY A 224 22.79 5.24 -1.42
N PRO A 225 23.18 4.51 -0.35
CA PRO A 225 22.80 3.11 -0.16
C PRO A 225 21.27 2.93 -0.24
N PRO A 226 20.77 1.88 -0.92
CA PRO A 226 19.33 1.67 -1.05
C PRO A 226 18.68 1.41 0.31
N THR A 227 17.44 1.87 0.48
CA THR A 227 16.62 1.53 1.65
C THR A 227 16.03 0.14 1.46
N VAL A 228 16.34 -0.80 2.35
CA VAL A 228 15.77 -2.15 2.31
C VAL A 228 14.43 -2.14 3.03
N ALA A 229 13.35 -2.49 2.33
CA ALA A 229 12.00 -2.52 2.88
C ALA A 229 11.28 -3.81 2.50
N VAL A 230 10.28 -4.19 3.30
CA VAL A 230 9.30 -5.23 2.97
C VAL A 230 8.33 -4.65 1.94
N THR A 231 8.19 -5.29 0.79
CA THR A 231 7.38 -4.80 -0.32
C THR A 231 6.47 -5.87 -0.91
N ALA A 232 5.44 -5.44 -1.65
CA ALA A 232 4.75 -6.33 -2.57
C ALA A 232 5.72 -6.81 -3.66
N SER A 233 5.48 -7.99 -4.23
CA SER A 233 6.24 -8.49 -5.37
C SER A 233 5.96 -7.65 -6.63
N PRO A 234 6.86 -7.66 -7.64
CA PRO A 234 6.56 -7.03 -8.92
C PRO A 234 5.37 -7.69 -9.62
N GLU A 235 5.14 -9.00 -9.44
CA GLU A 235 3.98 -9.71 -9.98
C GLU A 235 2.67 -9.23 -9.36
N LEU A 236 2.61 -9.10 -8.04
CA LEU A 236 1.43 -8.60 -7.34
C LEU A 236 1.16 -7.13 -7.69
N SER A 237 2.23 -6.32 -7.77
CA SER A 237 2.11 -4.93 -8.23
C SER A 237 1.54 -4.84 -9.64
N LEU A 238 2.01 -5.69 -10.57
CA LEU A 238 1.45 -5.76 -11.93
C LEU A 238 -0.03 -6.19 -11.89
N ALA A 239 -0.39 -7.19 -11.10
CA ALA A 239 -1.77 -7.66 -10.98
C ALA A 239 -2.72 -6.55 -10.49
N TRP A 240 -2.30 -5.74 -9.51
CA TRP A 240 -3.08 -4.58 -9.06
C TRP A 240 -3.19 -3.48 -10.11
N LYS A 241 -2.13 -3.19 -10.86
CA LYS A 241 -2.23 -2.25 -12.00
C LYS A 241 -3.25 -2.73 -13.02
N LEU A 242 -3.25 -4.02 -13.35
CA LEU A 242 -4.23 -4.60 -14.26
C LEU A 242 -5.65 -4.57 -13.68
N LEU A 243 -5.81 -4.78 -12.37
CA LEU A 243 -7.10 -4.59 -11.69
C LEU A 243 -7.59 -3.15 -11.88
N TRP A 244 -6.78 -2.13 -11.58
CA TRP A 244 -7.21 -0.72 -11.73
C TRP A 244 -7.54 -0.32 -13.15
N LEU A 245 -6.80 -0.87 -14.13
CA LEU A 245 -7.12 -0.67 -15.55
C LEU A 245 -8.44 -1.36 -15.97
N CYS A 246 -8.93 -2.35 -15.21
CA CYS A 246 -10.14 -3.13 -15.50
C CYS A 246 -11.35 -2.77 -14.60
N SER A 247 -11.11 -2.21 -13.42
CA SER A 247 -12.13 -1.95 -12.39
C SER A 247 -12.91 -0.66 -12.67
N ASP A 248 -12.26 0.39 -13.18
CA ASP A 248 -12.86 1.73 -13.31
C ASP A 248 -12.81 2.33 -14.72
N GLY A 249 -13.80 3.18 -15.02
CA GLY A 249 -14.11 3.64 -16.37
C GLY A 249 -12.99 4.36 -17.14
N VAL A 250 -12.12 5.12 -16.46
CA VAL A 250 -10.97 5.81 -17.11
C VAL A 250 -9.65 5.29 -16.56
N ALA A 251 -8.85 4.68 -17.44
CA ALA A 251 -7.52 4.21 -17.12
C ALA A 251 -6.58 5.41 -16.91
N ARG A 252 -5.93 5.50 -15.74
CA ARG A 252 -4.93 6.54 -15.51
C ARG A 252 -3.65 6.20 -16.27
N ALA A 253 -3.05 7.19 -16.92
CA ALA A 253 -1.85 6.98 -17.72
C ALA A 253 -0.67 6.40 -16.92
N LYS A 254 -0.53 6.79 -15.64
CA LYS A 254 0.50 6.24 -14.74
C LYS A 254 0.36 4.73 -14.53
N ASP A 255 -0.86 4.22 -14.49
CA ASP A 255 -1.11 2.82 -14.23
C ASP A 255 -0.86 1.97 -15.49
N LEU A 256 -1.21 2.48 -16.68
CA LEU A 256 -0.80 1.89 -17.95
C LEU A 256 0.72 1.86 -18.08
N TYR A 257 1.38 2.98 -17.79
CA TYR A 257 2.84 3.09 -17.85
C TYR A 257 3.54 2.09 -16.93
N ASP A 258 3.16 2.08 -15.65
CA ASP A 258 3.72 1.16 -14.64
C ASP A 258 3.46 -0.30 -15.03
N ALA A 259 2.25 -0.63 -15.52
CA ALA A 259 1.91 -1.98 -15.96
C ALA A 259 2.76 -2.46 -17.14
N VAL A 260 3.01 -1.61 -18.14
CA VAL A 260 3.86 -1.96 -19.30
C VAL A 260 5.27 -2.27 -18.83
N LEU A 261 5.86 -1.41 -17.99
CA LEU A 261 7.22 -1.62 -17.51
C LEU A 261 7.35 -2.89 -16.68
N LEU A 262 6.38 -3.15 -15.80
CA LEU A 262 6.36 -4.36 -15.00
C LEU A 262 6.17 -5.62 -15.86
N ALA A 263 5.30 -5.58 -16.88
CA ALA A 263 5.03 -6.72 -17.75
C ALA A 263 6.22 -7.06 -18.68
N GLU A 264 6.99 -6.05 -19.10
CA GLU A 264 8.18 -6.25 -19.94
C GLU A 264 9.44 -6.56 -19.12
N ALA A 265 9.42 -6.34 -17.80
CA ALA A 265 10.57 -6.59 -16.94
C ALA A 265 10.92 -8.10 -16.94
N PRO A 266 12.16 -8.49 -17.28
CA PRO A 266 12.53 -9.91 -17.45
C PRO A 266 12.32 -10.79 -16.22
N ARG A 267 12.32 -10.18 -15.02
CA ARG A 267 12.17 -10.87 -13.74
C ARG A 267 10.72 -10.99 -13.27
N THR A 268 9.80 -10.22 -13.85
CA THR A 268 8.38 -10.26 -13.48
C THR A 268 7.70 -11.40 -14.22
N ARG A 269 7.21 -12.41 -13.50
CA ARG A 269 6.49 -13.54 -14.08
C ARG A 269 5.10 -13.67 -13.49
N LEU A 270 4.18 -12.85 -13.99
CA LEU A 270 2.80 -12.88 -13.55
C LEU A 270 2.14 -14.23 -13.91
N GLY A 271 1.67 -14.94 -12.89
CA GLY A 271 0.94 -16.20 -13.06
C GLY A 271 -0.57 -15.99 -13.19
N ALA A 272 -1.23 -16.80 -14.02
CA ALA A 272 -2.69 -16.72 -14.23
C ALA A 272 -3.51 -16.98 -12.95
N ARG A 273 -2.99 -17.75 -11.99
CA ARG A 273 -3.65 -17.96 -10.69
C ARG A 273 -3.67 -16.67 -9.87
N LEU A 274 -2.50 -16.04 -9.69
CA LEU A 274 -2.39 -14.77 -8.96
C LEU A 274 -3.29 -13.70 -9.59
N LEU A 275 -3.22 -13.56 -10.92
CA LEU A 275 -4.01 -12.57 -11.62
C LEU A 275 -5.51 -12.79 -11.41
N ARG A 276 -6.00 -14.03 -11.52
CA ARG A 276 -7.42 -14.33 -11.24
C ARG A 276 -7.81 -14.03 -9.79
N THR A 277 -6.94 -14.33 -8.84
CA THR A 277 -7.17 -14.02 -7.42
C THR A 277 -7.31 -12.52 -7.18
N VAL A 278 -6.44 -11.71 -7.78
CA VAL A 278 -6.47 -10.25 -7.62
C VAL A 278 -7.64 -9.63 -8.36
N LEU A 279 -7.91 -10.05 -9.60
CA LEU A 279 -9.00 -9.49 -10.41
C LEU A 279 -10.39 -9.83 -9.86
N GLY A 280 -10.57 -10.97 -9.21
CA GLY A 280 -11.86 -11.38 -8.64
C GLY A 280 -12.99 -11.32 -9.67
N GLU A 281 -14.04 -10.56 -9.38
CA GLU A 281 -15.18 -10.36 -10.27
C GLU A 281 -14.84 -9.66 -11.60
N HIS A 282 -13.75 -8.88 -11.63
CA HIS A 282 -13.30 -8.19 -12.84
C HIS A 282 -12.55 -9.11 -13.81
N ALA A 283 -12.30 -10.37 -13.44
CA ALA A 283 -11.56 -11.31 -14.30
C ALA A 283 -12.18 -11.48 -15.69
N GLY A 284 -13.51 -11.35 -15.82
CA GLY A 284 -14.20 -11.43 -17.11
C GLY A 284 -13.88 -10.28 -18.08
N ARG A 285 -13.45 -9.11 -17.55
CA ARG A 285 -13.07 -7.92 -18.32
C ARG A 285 -11.61 -7.95 -18.77
N PHE A 286 -10.78 -8.81 -18.20
CA PHE A 286 -9.38 -8.93 -18.57
C PHE A 286 -9.22 -9.64 -19.92
N ARG A 287 -9.30 -8.85 -21.00
CA ARG A 287 -9.18 -9.31 -22.39
C ARG A 287 -8.32 -8.34 -23.20
N PRO A 288 -7.62 -8.81 -24.24
CA PRO A 288 -6.82 -7.94 -25.11
C PRO A 288 -7.62 -6.74 -25.63
N GLU A 289 -8.85 -6.98 -26.09
CA GLU A 289 -9.70 -5.95 -26.72
C GLU A 289 -10.05 -4.82 -25.74
N VAL A 290 -10.24 -5.16 -24.45
CA VAL A 290 -10.51 -4.16 -23.41
C VAL A 290 -9.25 -3.30 -23.17
N LEU A 291 -8.08 -3.93 -23.05
CA LEU A 291 -6.81 -3.23 -22.85
C LEU A 291 -6.44 -2.34 -24.05
N GLU A 292 -6.74 -2.81 -25.27
CA GLU A 292 -6.56 -2.05 -26.51
C GLU A 292 -7.49 -0.83 -26.58
N SER A 293 -8.66 -0.88 -25.94
CA SER A 293 -9.65 0.21 -25.95
C SER A 293 -9.56 1.19 -24.77
N LEU A 294 -8.61 1.01 -23.84
CA LEU A 294 -8.53 1.83 -22.63
C LEU A 294 -8.48 3.33 -22.94
N PRO A 295 -9.40 4.14 -22.40
CA PRO A 295 -9.34 5.59 -22.57
C PRO A 295 -8.20 6.14 -21.71
N VAL A 296 -7.15 6.63 -22.36
CA VAL A 296 -5.97 7.21 -21.71
C VAL A 296 -5.70 8.58 -22.32
N ASP A 297 -5.63 9.60 -21.48
CA ASP A 297 -5.32 10.96 -21.90
C ASP A 297 -3.83 11.05 -22.35
N PRO A 298 -3.55 11.50 -23.59
CA PRO A 298 -2.18 11.74 -24.04
C PRO A 298 -1.39 12.73 -23.19
N ASP A 299 -2.03 13.73 -22.58
CA ASP A 299 -1.38 14.73 -21.73
C ASP A 299 -0.96 14.13 -20.38
N ASP A 300 -1.81 13.31 -19.78
CA ASP A 300 -1.46 12.57 -18.56
C ASP A 300 -0.25 11.65 -18.80
N LEU A 301 -0.18 11.01 -19.96
CA LEU A 301 0.94 10.15 -20.32
C LEU A 301 2.25 10.93 -20.52
N ARG A 302 2.18 12.14 -21.09
CA ARG A 302 3.32 13.05 -21.19
C ARG A 302 3.78 13.56 -19.82
N ALA A 303 2.85 13.78 -18.90
CA ALA A 303 3.16 14.19 -17.53
C ALA A 303 3.86 13.09 -16.73
N VAL A 304 3.51 11.82 -16.96
CA VAL A 304 4.15 10.66 -16.32
C VAL A 304 5.63 10.54 -16.68
N ARG A 305 5.99 10.80 -17.94
CA ARG A 305 7.39 10.82 -18.39
C ARG A 305 7.56 11.85 -19.51
N PRO A 306 8.39 12.89 -19.31
CA PRO A 306 8.72 13.83 -20.38
C PRO A 306 9.32 13.10 -21.59
N SER A 307 8.76 13.33 -22.78
CA SER A 307 9.14 12.67 -24.05
C SER A 307 8.98 11.13 -24.06
N PRO A 308 7.76 10.60 -23.83
CA PRO A 308 7.53 9.18 -23.99
C PRO A 308 7.71 8.79 -25.47
N ARG A 309 8.38 7.67 -25.75
CA ARG A 309 8.43 7.12 -27.11
C ARG A 309 7.03 6.58 -27.45
N GLY A 310 6.23 7.34 -28.19
CA GLY A 310 4.90 6.95 -28.67
C GLY A 310 3.73 7.42 -27.80
N GLY A 311 2.54 7.51 -28.41
CA GLY A 311 1.28 7.88 -27.76
C GLY A 311 0.54 6.69 -27.12
N PRO A 312 -0.69 6.89 -26.59
CA PRO A 312 -1.43 5.85 -25.87
C PRO A 312 -1.55 4.49 -26.60
N ASP A 313 -1.81 4.49 -27.91
CA ASP A 313 -1.91 3.27 -28.73
C ASP A 313 -0.65 2.41 -28.66
N HIS A 314 0.52 3.07 -28.68
CA HIS A 314 1.80 2.39 -28.59
C HIS A 314 1.96 1.66 -27.25
N TRP A 315 1.56 2.30 -26.14
CA TRP A 315 1.66 1.72 -24.80
C TRP A 315 0.64 0.61 -24.57
N ARG A 316 -0.59 0.76 -25.09
CA ARG A 316 -1.61 -0.31 -25.07
C ARG A 316 -1.13 -1.54 -25.83
N GLY A 317 -0.60 -1.35 -27.04
CA GLY A 317 -0.05 -2.45 -27.85
C GLY A 317 1.11 -3.18 -27.19
N ARG A 318 2.00 -2.45 -26.51
CA ARG A 318 3.08 -3.04 -25.71
C ARG A 318 2.55 -3.88 -24.55
N LEU A 319 1.59 -3.35 -23.78
CA LEU A 319 0.97 -4.08 -22.68
C LEU A 319 0.36 -5.40 -23.16
N VAL A 320 -0.44 -5.35 -24.23
CA VAL A 320 -1.11 -6.52 -24.81
C VAL A 320 -0.10 -7.54 -25.31
N SER A 321 0.97 -7.09 -25.97
CA SER A 321 2.05 -7.96 -26.44
C SER A 321 2.75 -8.67 -25.29
N ALA A 322 3.13 -7.93 -24.24
CA ALA A 322 3.81 -8.48 -23.06
C ALA A 322 2.93 -9.48 -22.29
N LEU A 323 1.61 -9.27 -22.26
CA LEU A 323 0.64 -10.16 -21.61
C LEU A 323 0.19 -11.33 -22.51
N GLY A 324 0.65 -11.39 -23.77
CA GLY A 324 0.31 -12.44 -24.75
C GLY A 324 0.32 -13.88 -24.21
N PRO A 325 1.35 -14.30 -23.44
CA PRO A 325 1.38 -15.64 -22.84
C PRO A 325 0.21 -15.94 -21.91
N LEU A 326 -0.28 -14.95 -21.14
CA LEU A 326 -1.42 -15.11 -20.23
C LEU A 326 -2.73 -15.30 -20.99
N PHE A 327 -2.93 -14.56 -22.08
CA PHE A 327 -4.11 -14.72 -22.94
C PHE A 327 -4.11 -16.08 -23.66
N ALA A 328 -2.93 -16.56 -24.07
CA ALA A 328 -2.79 -17.88 -24.69
C ALA A 328 -2.97 -19.05 -23.70
N ALA A 329 -2.68 -18.83 -22.41
CA ALA A 329 -2.92 -19.82 -21.36
C ALA A 329 -4.41 -19.93 -21.01
N GLY A 330 -5.12 -18.79 -20.91
CA GLY A 330 -6.57 -18.77 -20.61
C GLY A 330 -7.43 -19.50 -21.65
N ARG A 331 -7.06 -19.43 -22.94
CA ARG A 331 -7.76 -20.13 -24.04
C ARG A 331 -7.58 -21.65 -24.05
N ARG A 332 -6.61 -22.20 -23.30
CA ARG A 332 -6.37 -23.66 -23.23
C ARG A 332 -7.10 -24.33 -22.06
N THR A 333 -7.61 -23.53 -21.13
CA THR A 333 -8.32 -23.98 -19.92
C THR A 333 -9.83 -23.74 -19.96
N ALA A 334 -10.34 -23.17 -21.06
CA ALA A 334 -11.75 -22.95 -21.36
C ALA A 334 -12.18 -23.91 -22.47
#